data_AF-T1C065-F1
#
_entry.id   AF-T1C065-F1
#
_cell.length_a   1.000
_cell.length_b   1.000
_cell.length_c   1.000
_cell.angle_alpha   90.00
_cell.angle_beta   90.00
_cell.angle_gamma   90.00
#
_symmetry.space_group_name_H-M   'P 1'
#
loop_
_entity.id
_entity.type
_entity.pdbx_description
1 polymer ?
#
loop_
_entity_poly.entity_id
_entity_poly.type
_entity_poly.pdbx_seq_one_letter_code
_entity_poly.pdbx_strand_id
1 'polypeptide(L)'
;AIGLLEVLSGLNAGVDLGGSAIGAPTAFTAGCAFDPGAEDLPREIARLRRKVEAGARFMMTQPIYGIETLERALDRLGGAPIPLLLGVMPLYSHRHAVYLDREVPGISVP
;
A
#
# COMPACT_ATOMS: atom_id res chain seq x y z
N ALA A 1 3.51 4.21 5.75
CA ALA A 1 3.40 5.15 6.88
C ALA A 1 2.02 5.81 6.83
N ILE A 2 1.34 6.02 7.97
CA ILE A 2 0.02 6.69 8.03
C ILE A 2 0.20 8.21 8.15
N GLY A 3 1.13 8.66 9.00
CA GLY A 3 1.36 10.10 9.21
C GLY A 3 1.70 10.90 7.96
N LEU A 4 2.43 10.32 7.00
CA LEU A 4 2.68 11.00 5.72
C LEU A 4 1.39 11.24 4.93
N LEU A 5 0.44 10.30 4.95
CA LEU A 5 -0.86 10.47 4.29
C LEU A 5 -1.66 11.58 4.97
N GLU A 6 -1.63 11.64 6.30
CA GLU A 6 -2.28 12.71 7.08
C GLU A 6 -1.69 14.09 6.73
N VAL A 7 -0.35 14.18 6.65
CA VAL A 7 0.35 15.41 6.23
C VAL A 7 -0.06 15.82 4.82
N LEU A 8 -0.02 14.89 3.84
CA LEU A 8 -0.38 15.20 2.46
C LEU A 8 -1.87 15.60 2.34
N SER A 9 -2.75 14.97 3.12
CA SER A 9 -4.16 15.34 3.22
C SER A 9 -4.34 16.74 3.80
N GLY A 10 -3.59 17.11 4.83
CA GLY A 10 -3.56 18.47 5.39
C GLY A 10 -3.10 19.49 4.36
N LEU A 11 -1.99 19.20 3.66
CA LEU A 11 -1.48 20.08 2.60
C LEU A 11 -2.49 20.26 1.46
N ASN A 12 -3.22 19.20 1.09
CA ASN A 12 -4.31 19.27 0.11
C ASN A 12 -5.52 20.07 0.64
N ALA A 13 -5.66 20.21 1.97
CA ALA A 13 -6.66 21.06 2.61
C ALA A 13 -6.15 22.50 2.87
N GLY A 14 -4.89 22.81 2.51
CA GLY A 14 -4.30 24.14 2.69
C GLY A 14 -3.73 24.40 4.09
N VAL A 15 -3.47 23.35 4.88
CA VAL A 15 -2.87 23.46 6.22
C VAL A 15 -1.62 22.60 6.35
N ASP A 16 -0.63 23.08 7.11
CA ASP A 16 0.54 22.28 7.47
C ASP A 16 0.24 21.31 8.62
N LEU A 17 1.26 20.55 9.04
CA LEU A 17 1.14 19.59 10.16
C LEU A 17 0.77 20.27 11.50
N GLY A 18 1.10 21.55 11.67
CA GLY A 18 0.75 22.35 12.85
C GLY A 18 -0.62 23.01 12.77
N GLY A 19 -1.35 22.84 11.66
CA GLY A 19 -2.64 23.47 11.40
C GLY A 19 -2.55 24.91 10.89
N SER A 20 -1.35 25.40 10.58
CA SER A 20 -1.17 26.74 10.02
C SER A 20 -1.53 26.75 8.53
N ALA A 21 -2.18 27.82 8.07
CA ALA A 21 -2.50 27.96 6.66
C ALA A 21 -1.21 28.07 5.82
N ILE A 22 -1.13 27.30 4.73
CA ILE A 22 0.00 27.34 3.77
C ILE A 22 -0.25 28.28 2.59
N GLY A 23 -1.38 28.98 2.60
CA GLY A 23 -1.87 29.77 1.46
C GLY A 23 -2.65 28.89 0.49
N ALA A 24 -2.10 28.63 -0.69
CA ALA A 24 -2.76 27.81 -1.70
C ALA A 24 -2.68 26.31 -1.34
N PRO A 25 -3.79 25.56 -1.34
CA PRO A 25 -3.76 24.11 -1.16
C PRO A 25 -2.97 23.40 -2.24
N THR A 26 -2.37 22.27 -1.88
CA THR A 26 -1.72 21.37 -2.84
C THR A 26 -2.74 20.43 -3.51
N ALA A 27 -2.29 19.67 -4.51
CA ALA A 27 -3.14 18.74 -5.27
C ALA A 27 -2.49 17.35 -5.40
N PHE A 28 -1.92 16.83 -4.32
CA PHE A 28 -1.30 15.51 -4.30
C PHE A 28 -2.33 14.39 -4.45
N THR A 29 -2.04 13.42 -5.32
CA THR A 29 -2.74 12.13 -5.35
C THR A 29 -1.88 11.10 -4.63
N ALA A 30 -2.13 10.91 -3.33
CA ALA A 30 -1.31 10.03 -2.50
C ALA A 30 -1.80 8.58 -2.56
N GLY A 31 -0.88 7.64 -2.81
CA GLY A 31 -1.13 6.21 -2.71
C GLY A 31 -0.54 5.59 -1.46
N CYS A 32 -0.89 4.35 -1.18
CA CYS A 32 -0.31 3.60 -0.06
C CYS A 32 0.09 2.17 -0.46
N ALA A 33 1.12 1.63 0.20
CA ALA A 33 1.52 0.25 0.02
C ALA A 33 0.54 -0.69 0.74
N PHE A 34 0.27 -1.84 0.14
CA PHE A 34 -0.48 -2.96 0.70
C PHE A 34 0.32 -4.24 0.51
N ASP A 35 0.43 -5.08 1.54
CA ASP A 35 1.07 -6.38 1.43
C ASP A 35 0.05 -7.51 1.67
N PRO A 36 -0.50 -8.12 0.60
CA PRO A 36 -1.41 -9.26 0.71
C PRO A 36 -0.74 -10.51 1.30
N GLY A 37 0.60 -10.60 1.19
CA GLY A 37 1.41 -11.70 1.69
C GLY A 37 1.90 -11.51 3.12
N ALA A 38 1.48 -10.45 3.80
CA ALA A 38 1.92 -10.15 5.15
C ALA A 38 1.65 -11.33 6.12
N GLU A 39 2.65 -11.67 6.94
CA GLU A 39 2.55 -12.72 7.96
C GLU A 39 1.36 -12.48 8.92
N ASP A 40 1.19 -11.23 9.35
CA ASP A 40 0.05 -10.76 10.13
C ASP A 40 -0.93 -9.97 9.23
N LEU A 41 -1.64 -10.70 8.37
CA LEU A 41 -2.64 -10.14 7.45
C LEU A 41 -3.74 -9.32 8.17
N PRO A 42 -4.32 -9.74 9.31
CA PRO A 42 -5.28 -8.92 10.05
C PRO A 42 -4.74 -7.55 10.44
N ARG A 43 -3.49 -7.47 10.90
CA ARG A 43 -2.84 -6.20 11.23
C ARG A 43 -2.59 -5.36 9.98
N GLU A 44 -2.17 -5.95 8.86
CA GLU A 44 -1.97 -5.20 7.62
C GLU A 44 -3.30 -4.64 7.09
N ILE A 45 -4.40 -5.40 7.16
CA ILE A 45 -5.75 -4.95 6.82
C ILE A 45 -6.19 -3.78 7.72
N ALA A 46 -6.00 -3.89 9.03
CA ALA A 46 -6.33 -2.80 9.96
C ALA A 46 -5.53 -1.52 9.65
N ARG A 47 -4.24 -1.66 9.32
CA ARG A 47 -3.39 -0.53 8.90
C ARG A 47 -3.82 0.02 7.54
N LEU A 48 -4.22 -0.82 6.60
CA LEU A 48 -4.74 -0.39 5.30
C LEU A 48 -5.98 0.49 5.48
N ARG A 49 -6.94 0.07 6.29
CA ARG A 49 -8.14 0.89 6.60
C ARG A 49 -7.76 2.26 7.15
N ARG A 50 -6.81 2.32 8.09
CA ARG A 50 -6.28 3.59 8.60
C ARG A 50 -5.56 4.43 7.55
N LYS A 51 -4.83 3.81 6.60
CA LYS A 51 -4.22 4.52 5.46
C LYS A 51 -5.29 5.12 4.54
N VAL A 52 -6.39 4.40 4.30
CA VAL A 52 -7.55 4.89 3.53
C VAL A 52 -8.19 6.09 4.23
N GLU A 53 -8.47 5.97 5.53
CA GLU A 53 -9.01 7.05 6.38
C GLU A 53 -8.09 8.29 6.38
N ALA A 54 -6.77 8.09 6.41
CA ALA A 54 -5.78 9.16 6.34
C ALA A 54 -5.66 9.83 4.96
N GLY A 55 -6.38 9.34 3.95
CA GLY A 55 -6.50 9.98 2.64
C GLY A 55 -5.77 9.30 1.48
N ALA A 56 -5.36 8.04 1.61
CA ALA A 56 -4.89 7.27 0.45
C ALA A 56 -5.98 7.20 -0.63
N ARG A 57 -5.59 7.45 -1.89
CA ARG A 57 -6.47 7.46 -3.07
C ARG A 57 -6.35 6.21 -3.94
N PHE A 58 -5.24 5.49 -3.79
CA PHE A 58 -5.05 4.16 -4.36
C PHE A 58 -4.14 3.33 -3.44
N MET A 59 -4.20 2.01 -3.60
CA MET A 59 -3.28 1.08 -2.95
C MET A 59 -2.46 0.34 -3.99
N MET A 60 -1.20 0.05 -3.68
CA MET A 60 -0.30 -0.69 -4.55
C MET A 60 0.28 -1.88 -3.81
N THR A 61 0.26 -3.06 -4.44
CA THR A 61 0.84 -4.26 -3.83
C THR A 61 2.34 -4.34 -4.09
N GLN A 62 3.03 -5.09 -3.24
CA GLN A 62 4.28 -5.72 -3.67
C GLN A 62 4.01 -6.67 -4.86
N PRO A 63 5.04 -7.08 -5.61
CA PRO A 63 4.91 -8.09 -6.65
C PRO A 63 4.26 -9.37 -6.12
N ILE A 64 3.22 -9.83 -6.82
CA ILE A 64 2.48 -11.05 -6.45
C ILE A 64 2.79 -12.14 -7.48
N TYR A 65 3.30 -13.29 -7.01
CA TYR A 65 3.59 -14.46 -7.85
C TYR A 65 2.58 -15.60 -7.68
N GLY A 66 1.67 -15.52 -6.70
CA GLY A 66 0.55 -16.45 -6.50
C GLY A 66 -0.76 -15.69 -6.28
N ILE A 67 -1.75 -15.91 -7.15
CA ILE A 67 -3.00 -15.13 -7.18
C ILE A 67 -3.86 -15.38 -5.93
N GLU A 68 -3.76 -16.58 -5.35
CA GLU A 68 -4.53 -17.03 -4.19
C GLU A 68 -4.24 -16.18 -2.95
N THR A 69 -3.01 -15.63 -2.85
CA THR A 69 -2.62 -14.70 -1.79
C THR A 69 -3.39 -13.38 -1.90
N LEU A 70 -3.57 -12.88 -3.13
CA LEU A 70 -4.36 -11.68 -3.37
C LEU A 70 -5.85 -11.93 -3.10
N GLU A 71 -6.40 -13.02 -3.61
CA GLU A 71 -7.82 -13.39 -3.45
C GLU A 71 -8.20 -13.48 -1.97
N ARG A 72 -7.43 -14.23 -1.17
CA ARG A 72 -7.65 -14.34 0.28
C ARG A 72 -7.64 -12.98 0.99
N ALA A 73 -6.75 -12.09 0.59
CA ALA A 73 -6.63 -10.77 1.21
C ALA A 73 -7.81 -9.86 0.82
N LEU A 74 -8.26 -9.91 -0.44
CA LEU A 74 -9.43 -9.18 -0.92
C LEU A 74 -10.73 -9.71 -0.29
N ASP A 75 -10.89 -11.02 -0.13
CA ASP A 75 -12.04 -11.62 0.55
C ASP A 75 -12.17 -11.12 2.00
N ARG A 76 -11.03 -11.05 2.72
CA ARG A 76 -10.98 -10.52 4.09
C ARG A 76 -11.25 -9.02 4.16
N LEU A 77 -10.89 -8.27 3.11
CA LEU A 77 -11.19 -6.84 3.01
C LEU A 77 -12.65 -6.57 2.65
N GLY A 78 -13.34 -7.52 2.01
CA GLY A 78 -14.66 -7.31 1.39
C GLY A 78 -14.56 -6.65 0.01
N GLY A 79 -13.49 -6.93 -0.73
CA GLY A 79 -13.11 -6.23 -1.95
C GLY A 79 -12.14 -5.08 -1.72
N ALA A 80 -11.71 -4.43 -2.80
CA ALA A 80 -10.78 -3.31 -2.75
C ALA A 80 -11.51 -2.01 -2.33
N PRO A 81 -11.18 -1.38 -1.19
CA PRO A 81 -11.89 -0.18 -0.72
C PRO A 81 -11.54 1.09 -1.53
N ILE A 82 -10.41 1.07 -2.23
CA ILE A 82 -9.91 2.11 -3.14
C ILE A 82 -9.22 1.41 -4.33
N PRO A 83 -8.99 2.08 -5.46
CA PRO A 83 -8.30 1.50 -6.61
C PRO A 83 -7.02 0.75 -6.23
N LEU A 84 -6.91 -0.50 -6.69
CA LEU A 84 -5.78 -1.38 -6.46
C LEU A 84 -4.88 -1.41 -7.71
N LEU A 85 -3.61 -1.08 -7.52
CA LEU A 85 -2.55 -1.27 -8.49
C LEU A 85 -1.78 -2.55 -8.14
N LEU A 86 -1.87 -3.56 -9.01
CA LEU A 86 -1.15 -4.81 -8.84
C LEU A 86 0.33 -4.61 -9.19
N GLY A 87 1.22 -4.87 -8.23
CA GLY A 87 2.65 -4.95 -8.49
C GLY A 87 2.98 -6.15 -9.37
N VAL A 88 3.63 -5.92 -10.51
CA VAL A 88 4.13 -6.96 -11.40
C VAL A 88 5.62 -6.74 -11.59
N MET A 89 6.42 -7.76 -11.28
CA MET A 89 7.87 -7.72 -11.46
C MET A 89 8.32 -8.99 -12.19
N PRO A 90 8.88 -8.87 -13.42
CA PRO A 90 9.38 -10.02 -14.14
C PRO A 90 10.62 -10.65 -13.46
N LEU A 91 10.63 -11.98 -13.41
CA LEU A 91 11.81 -12.74 -12.99
C LEU A 91 12.75 -12.93 -14.18
N TYR A 92 13.96 -12.38 -14.12
CA TYR A 92 14.94 -12.47 -15.22
C TYR A 92 16.04 -13.54 -15.00
N SER A 93 16.14 -14.12 -13.80
CA SER A 93 17.06 -15.24 -13.53
C SER A 93 16.67 -16.00 -12.27
N HIS A 94 17.14 -17.24 -12.15
CA HIS A 94 16.99 -18.02 -10.93
C HIS A 94 17.56 -17.30 -9.69
N ARG A 95 18.75 -16.69 -9.82
CA ARG A 95 19.36 -15.92 -8.72
C ARG A 95 18.50 -14.74 -8.28
N HIS A 96 17.84 -14.06 -9.23
CA HIS A 96 16.91 -12.98 -8.91
C HIS A 96 15.67 -13.51 -8.18
N ALA A 97 15.08 -14.61 -8.64
CA ALA A 97 13.94 -15.24 -7.98
C ALA A 97 14.26 -15.64 -6.53
N VAL A 98 15.40 -16.30 -6.31
CA VAL A 98 15.84 -16.71 -4.95
C VAL A 98 16.12 -15.50 -4.06
N TYR A 99 16.70 -14.42 -4.59
CA TYR A 99 16.91 -13.19 -3.84
C TYR A 99 15.58 -12.58 -3.38
N LEU A 100 14.60 -12.49 -4.29
CA LEU A 100 13.29 -11.93 -3.97
C LEU A 100 12.57 -12.74 -2.89
N ASP A 101 12.58 -14.06 -3.01
CA ASP A 101 11.92 -14.96 -2.06
C ASP A 101 12.55 -14.95 -0.66
N ARG A 102 13.88 -14.79 -0.57
CA ARG A 102 14.61 -14.89 0.71
C ARG A 102 14.92 -13.58 1.37
N GLU A 103 15.22 -12.55 0.58
CA GLU A 103 15.79 -11.29 1.06
C GLU A 103 14.78 -10.13 1.00
N VAL A 104 13.65 -10.28 0.31
CA VAL A 104 12.62 -9.24 0.20
C VAL A 104 11.36 -9.63 0.99
N PRO A 105 11.12 -9.03 2.17
CA PRO A 105 9.95 -9.34 2.98
C PRO A 105 8.63 -9.13 2.22
N GLY A 106 7.68 -10.05 2.41
CA GLY A 106 6.35 -9.98 1.79
C GLY A 106 6.29 -10.47 0.34
N ILE A 107 7.43 -10.86 -0.25
CA ILE A 107 7.47 -11.52 -1.56
C ILE A 107 7.75 -13.00 -1.34
N SER A 108 6.94 -13.86 -1.95
CA SER A 108 7.24 -15.28 -2.09
C SER A 108 7.19 -15.67 -3.56
N VAL A 109 8.23 -16.37 -4.01
CA VAL A 109 8.35 -16.89 -5.37
C VAL A 109 8.32 -18.42 -5.29
N PRO A 110 7.24 -19.08 -5.77
CA PRO A 110 7.09 -20.53 -5.68
C PRO A 110 8.07 -21.31 -6.57
#